data_AF-A0A5C8SY92-F1
#
_entry.id   AF-A0A5C8SY92-F1
#
_cell.length_a   1.000
_cell.length_b   1.000
_cell.length_c   1.000
_cell.angle_alpha   90.00
_cell.angle_beta   90.00
_cell.angle_gamma   90.00
#
_symmetry.space_group_name_H-M   'P 1'
#
loop_
_entity.id
_entity.type
_entity.pdbx_description
1 polymer ?
#
loop_
_entity_poly.entity_id
_entity_poly.type
_entity_poly.pdbx_seq_one_letter_code
_entity_poly.pdbx_strand_id
1 'polypeptide(L)' 'MLTLVRGRADRLRNLMAELARQSVPPRELVIAWMQPERAADLPDPGCPVRHRHVAGEPMPLAA' A
#
# COMPACT_ATOMS: atom_id res chain seq x y z
N MET A 1 -8.56 6.11 2.32
CA MET A 1 -7.29 6.04 3.07
C MET A 1 -6.13 6.00 2.09
N LEU A 2 -4.98 6.59 2.40
CA LEU A 2 -3.79 6.59 1.54
C LEU A 2 -2.59 6.01 2.29
N THR A 3 -1.81 5.16 1.62
CA THR A 3 -0.54 4.63 2.13
C THR A 3 0.55 4.64 1.07
N LEU A 4 1.81 4.83 1.49
CA LEU A 4 3.01 4.84 0.64
C LEU A 4 3.85 3.58 0.90
N VAL A 5 4.26 2.90 -0.16
CA VAL A 5 4.92 1.59 -0.07
C VAL A 5 6.27 1.61 -0.78
N ARG A 6 7.33 1.36 0.00
CA ARG A 6 8.70 1.07 -0.46
C ARG A 6 9.30 -0.03 0.41
N GLY A 7 9.58 -1.20 -0.15
CA GLY A 7 10.26 -2.31 0.55
C GLY A 7 9.55 -2.83 1.80
N ARG A 8 8.21 -2.68 1.89
CA ARG A 8 7.42 -2.98 3.11
C ARG A 8 6.16 -3.79 2.81
N ALA A 9 6.30 -4.81 1.95
CA ALA A 9 5.19 -5.64 1.51
C ALA A 9 4.42 -6.30 2.67
N ASP A 10 5.12 -6.81 3.69
CA ASP A 10 4.46 -7.48 4.82
C ASP A 10 3.64 -6.52 5.68
N ARG A 11 4.11 -5.28 5.86
CA ARG A 11 3.33 -4.25 6.56
C ARG A 11 2.07 -3.89 5.77
N LEU A 12 2.15 -3.84 4.45
CA LEU A 12 0.99 -3.62 3.59
C LEU A 12 -0.01 -4.79 3.72
N ARG A 13 0.47 -6.04 3.71
CA ARG A 13 -0.41 -7.22 3.91
C ARG A 13 -1.13 -7.16 5.26
N ASN A 14 -0.42 -6.85 6.33
CA ASN A 14 -1.01 -6.72 7.66
C ASN A 14 -2.06 -5.59 7.70
N LEU A 15 -1.76 -4.45 7.09
CA LEU A 15 -2.71 -3.34 6.98
C LEU A 15 -3.98 -3.76 6.26
N MET A 16 -3.85 -4.44 5.12
CA MET A 16 -4.99 -4.90 4.33
C MET A 16 -5.82 -5.94 5.07
N ALA A 17 -5.17 -6.89 5.75
CA ALA A 17 -5.84 -7.89 6.59
C ALA A 17 -6.61 -7.25 7.76
N GLU A 18 -6.04 -6.21 8.38
CA GLU A 18 -6.73 -5.50 9.48
C GLU A 18 -7.90 -4.66 8.95
N LEU A 19 -7.76 -4.01 7.79
CA LEU A 19 -8.86 -3.28 7.14
C LEU A 19 -10.07 -4.17 6.88
N ALA A 20 -9.84 -5.41 6.42
CA ALA A 20 -10.91 -6.37 6.16
C ALA A 20 -11.72 -6.75 7.42
N ARG A 21 -11.16 -6.52 8.61
CA ARG A 21 -11.80 -6.79 9.92
C ARG A 21 -12.47 -5.56 10.53
N GLN A 22 -12.39 -4.39 9.90
CA GLN A 22 -12.99 -3.17 10.44
C GLN A 22 -14.51 -3.20 10.28
N SER A 23 -15.23 -2.80 11.34
CA SER A 23 -16.69 -2.65 11.31
C SER A 23 -17.16 -1.51 10.41
N VAL A 24 -16.30 -0.50 10.19
CA VAL A 24 -16.52 0.61 9.28
C VAL A 24 -15.32 0.71 8.33
N PRO A 25 -15.37 0.07 7.15
CA PRO A 25 -14.25 0.11 6.22
C PRO A 25 -14.13 1.49 5.55
N PRO A 26 -12.94 1.89 5.09
CA PRO A 26 -12.80 3.08 4.27
C PRO A 26 -13.53 2.89 2.93
N ARG A 27 -13.97 4.00 2.32
CA ARG A 27 -14.57 3.95 0.98
C ARG A 27 -13.61 3.48 -0.12
N GLU A 28 -12.32 3.70 0.06
CA GLU A 28 -11.26 3.30 -0.86
C GLU A 28 -9.92 3.23 -0.13
N LEU A 29 -9.09 2.25 -0.49
CA LEU A 29 -7.67 2.18 -0.16
C LEU A 29 -6.83 2.59 -1.38
N VAL A 30 -6.10 3.71 -1.27
CA VAL A 30 -5.13 4.12 -2.30
C VAL A 30 -3.73 3.66 -1.87
N ILE A 31 -3.07 2.86 -2.72
CA ILE A 31 -1.70 2.39 -2.52
C ILE A 31 -0.79 3.10 -3.50
N ALA A 32 0.08 3.96 -2.97
CA ALA A 32 1.11 4.66 -3.71
C ALA A 32 2.44 3.90 -3.65
N TRP A 33 2.81 3.29 -4.77
CA TRP A 33 4.02 2.47 -4.94
C TRP A 33 5.21 3.36 -5.27
N MET A 34 6.20 3.40 -4.38
CA MET A 34 7.48 4.12 -4.54
C MET A 34 8.63 3.15 -4.90
N GLN A 35 8.26 2.10 -5.63
CA GLN A 35 9.08 0.98 -6.03
C GLN A 35 8.57 0.51 -7.41
N PRO A 36 9.43 -0.06 -8.26
CA PRO A 36 9.08 -0.39 -9.63
C PRO A 36 8.01 -1.48 -9.71
N GLU A 37 8.12 -2.47 -8.83
CA GLU A 37 7.22 -3.62 -8.80
C GLU A 37 6.27 -3.55 -7.61
N ARG A 38 5.00 -3.87 -7.87
CA ARG A 38 4.00 -4.02 -6.82
C ARG A 38 4.23 -5.33 -6.08
N ALA A 39 3.88 -5.36 -4.80
CA ALA A 39 3.84 -6.63 -4.09
C ALA A 39 2.75 -7.53 -4.69
N ALA A 40 3.10 -8.79 -4.95
CA ALA A 40 2.17 -9.84 -5.33
C ALA A 40 1.40 -10.38 -4.12
N ASP A 41 0.30 -11.07 -4.40
CA ASP A 41 -0.49 -11.83 -3.42
C ASP A 41 -0.92 -10.98 -2.21
N LEU A 42 -1.47 -9.79 -2.51
CA LEU A 42 -2.06 -8.93 -1.50
C LEU A 42 -3.46 -9.43 -1.14
N PRO A 43 -3.81 -9.49 0.17
CA PRO A 43 -5.14 -9.90 0.59
C PRO A 43 -6.19 -8.85 0.20
N ASP A 44 -7.45 -9.25 0.10
CA ASP A 44 -8.57 -8.32 -0.10
C ASP A 44 -8.82 -7.51 1.19
N PRO A 45 -8.75 -6.16 1.15
CA PRO A 45 -8.99 -5.33 2.34
C PRO A 45 -10.48 -5.06 2.62
N GLY A 46 -11.41 -5.66 1.86
CA GLY A 46 -12.85 -5.46 2.02
C GLY A 46 -13.36 -4.11 1.51
N CYS A 47 -12.54 -3.38 0.76
CA CYS A 47 -12.88 -2.11 0.13
C CYS A 47 -12.16 -1.95 -1.22
N PRO A 48 -12.64 -1.08 -2.13
CA PRO A 48 -11.98 -0.83 -3.40
C PRO A 48 -10.52 -0.40 -3.22
N VAL A 49 -9.63 -0.98 -4.04
CA VAL A 49 -8.19 -0.69 -4.01
C VAL A 49 -7.76 0.05 -5.28
N ARG A 50 -7.11 1.21 -5.11
CA ARG A 50 -6.56 2.01 -6.20
C ARG A 50 -5.04 2.08 -6.13
N HIS A 51 -4.39 1.58 -7.16
CA HIS A 51 -2.93 1.57 -7.26
C HIS A 51 -2.44 2.81 -8.02
N ARG A 52 -1.46 3.52 -7.47
CA ARG A 52 -0.72 4.62 -8.11
C ARG A 52 0.78 4.31 -8.04
N HIS A 53 1.48 4.39 -9.16
CA HIS A 53 2.94 4.41 -9.15
C HIS A 53 3.40 5.85 -8.96
N VAL A 54 4.30 6.07 -8.02
CA VAL A 54 4.93 7.36 -7.78
C VAL A 54 6.30 7.31 -8.44
N ALA A 55 6.46 8.10 -9.50
CA ALA A 55 7.75 8.26 -10.15
C ALA A 55 8.71 8.99 -9.20
N GLY A 56 9.96 8.54 -9.14
CA GLY A 56 11.00 9.18 -8.35
C GLY A 56 12.28 8.36 -8.32
N GLU A 57 13.42 9.05 -8.43
CA GLU A 57 14.74 8.46 -8.23
C GLU A 57 14.97 8.20 -6.73
N PRO A 58 15.73 7.15 -6.35
CA PRO A 58 16.18 6.98 -4.96
C PRO A 58 16.93 8.23 -4.53
N MET A 59 16.35 9.04 -3.64
CA MET A 59 17.11 10.12 -3.01
C MET A 59 18.21 9.48 -2.15
N PRO A 60 19.48 9.91 -2.31
CA PRO A 60 20.53 9.47 -1.42
C PRO A 60 20.15 9.89 0.01
N LEU A 61 20.24 8.93 0.93
CA LEU A 61 20.19 9.27 2.34
C LEU A 61 21.40 10.17 2.60
N ALA A 62 21.18 11.30 3.27
CA ALA A 62 22.25 12.25 3.57
C ALA A 62 23.46 11.52 4.18
N ALA A 63 24.65 11.85 3.66
CA ALA A 63 25.93 11.31 4.13
C ALA A 63 26.33 11.91 5.48
#